data_AF-A0A957F2G1-F1
#
_entry.id   AF-A0A957F2G1-F1
#
_cell.length_a   1.000
_cell.length_b   1.000
_cell.length_c   1.000
_cell.angle_alpha   90.00
_cell.angle_beta   90.00
_cell.angle_gamma   90.00
#
_symmetry.space_group_name_H-M   'P 1'
#
loop_
_entity.id
_entity.type
_entity.pdbx_description
1 polymer ?
#
loop_
_entity_poly.entity_id
_entity_poly.type
_entity_poly.pdbx_seq_one_letter_code
_entity_poly.pdbx_strand_id
1 'polypeptide(L)'
;MAELSSDLFAQIVRFCEPHFRLPADRDALLIVPLRGWDGYHRLDWAGSPHVFTVRLVELLPPDRLQAVLQALPVGHAQQQTAAALCGQIDADQGVLAAG
;
A
#
# COMPACT_ATOMS: atom_id res chain seq x y z
N MET A 1 -5.88 12.01 7.29
CA MET A 1 -5.34 10.73 6.78
C MET A 1 -6.50 10.04 6.09
N ALA A 2 -6.27 9.36 4.96
CA ALA A 2 -7.36 8.67 4.29
C ALA A 2 -7.85 7.53 5.18
N GLU A 3 -9.07 7.64 5.71
CA GLU A 3 -9.69 6.60 6.53
C GLU A 3 -10.19 5.49 5.62
N LEU A 4 -9.33 4.52 5.33
CA LEU A 4 -9.76 3.29 4.68
C LEU A 4 -10.69 2.53 5.63
N SER A 5 -11.75 1.91 5.10
CA SER A 5 -12.53 0.96 5.89
C SER A 5 -11.64 -0.16 6.46
N SER A 6 -11.94 -0.61 7.68
CA SER A 6 -11.11 -1.60 8.39
C SER A 6 -10.92 -2.90 7.60
N ASP A 7 -11.91 -3.29 6.80
CA ASP A 7 -11.85 -4.47 5.95
C ASP A 7 -10.88 -4.27 4.78
N LEU A 8 -11.01 -3.15 4.04
CA LEU A 8 -10.10 -2.80 2.95
C LEU A 8 -8.66 -2.66 3.44
N PHE A 9 -8.46 -2.02 4.58
CA PHE A 9 -7.16 -1.94 5.24
C PHE A 9 -6.55 -3.33 5.47
N ALA A 10 -7.30 -4.24 6.08
CA ALA A 10 -6.83 -5.60 6.37
C ALA A 10 -6.53 -6.39 5.09
N GLN A 11 -7.31 -6.22 4.03
CA GLN A 11 -7.06 -6.85 2.72
C GLN A 11 -5.75 -6.35 2.10
N ILE A 12 -5.51 -5.04 2.10
CA ILE A 12 -4.29 -4.44 1.56
C ILE A 12 -3.07 -4.91 2.35
N VAL A 13 -3.13 -4.91 3.68
CA VAL A 13 -2.03 -5.40 4.52
C VAL A 13 -1.72 -6.87 4.19
N ARG A 14 -2.73 -7.73 4.12
CA ARG A 14 -2.56 -9.15 3.80
C ARG A 14 -1.96 -9.37 2.42
N PHE A 15 -2.31 -8.53 1.45
CA PHE A 15 -1.80 -8.60 0.08
C PHE A 15 -0.34 -8.16 0.00
N CYS A 16 0.02 -7.06 0.66
CA CYS A 16 1.36 -6.48 0.59
C CYS A 16 2.40 -7.19 1.45
N GLU A 17 2.02 -7.67 2.64
CA GLU A 17 2.93 -8.25 3.64
C GLU A 17 3.90 -9.32 3.09
N PRO A 18 3.47 -10.28 2.24
CA PRO A 18 4.36 -11.30 1.68
C PRO A 18 5.51 -10.73 0.84
N HIS A 19 5.37 -9.52 0.30
CA HIS A 19 6.36 -8.87 -0.56
C HIS A 19 7.40 -8.06 0.22
N PHE A 20 7.12 -7.73 1.49
CA PHE A 20 7.99 -6.93 2.35
C PHE A 20 8.76 -7.76 3.39
N ARG A 21 9.04 -9.02 3.06
CA ARG A 21 9.71 -9.97 3.97
C ARG A 21 11.14 -9.54 4.31
N LEU A 22 11.94 -9.21 3.31
CA LEU A 22 13.34 -8.82 3.49
C LEU A 22 13.48 -7.30 3.47
N PRO A 23 14.23 -6.68 4.40
CA PRO A 23 14.44 -5.23 4.41
C PRO A 23 14.99 -4.67 3.10
N ALA A 24 15.92 -5.38 2.45
CA ALA A 24 16.51 -4.97 1.17
C ALA A 24 15.49 -4.91 0.03
N ASP A 25 14.50 -5.80 0.04
CA ASP A 25 13.44 -5.83 -0.99
C ASP A 25 12.45 -4.68 -0.81
N ARG A 26 12.21 -4.25 0.44
CA ARG A 26 11.27 -3.16 0.72
C ARG A 26 11.68 -1.88 0.00
N ASP A 27 12.96 -1.50 0.11
CA ASP A 27 13.48 -0.26 -0.48
C ASP A 27 13.44 -0.34 -2.01
N ALA A 28 13.87 -1.47 -2.59
CA ALA A 28 13.83 -1.70 -4.02
C ALA A 28 12.39 -1.65 -4.60
N LEU A 29 11.41 -2.16 -3.86
CA LEU A 29 10.00 -2.17 -4.28
C LEU A 29 9.33 -0.80 -4.12
N LEU A 30 9.75 0.01 -3.14
CA LEU A 30 9.10 1.27 -2.79
C LEU A 30 9.75 2.51 -3.42
N ILE A 31 11.02 2.44 -3.80
CA ILE A 31 11.77 3.59 -4.33
C ILE A 31 11.16 4.18 -5.61
N VAL A 32 10.60 3.33 -6.49
CA VAL A 32 9.96 3.76 -7.74
C VAL A 32 8.55 4.32 -7.49
N PRO A 33 7.60 3.56 -6.88
CA PRO A 33 6.23 4.05 -6.70
C PRO A 33 6.14 5.27 -5.76
N LEU A 34 7.08 5.39 -4.82
CA LEU A 34 7.12 6.52 -3.89
C LEU A 34 8.11 7.62 -4.31
N ARG A 35 8.64 7.56 -5.54
CA ARG A 35 9.56 8.58 -6.04
C ARG A 35 8.91 9.96 -5.98
N GLY A 36 9.62 10.91 -5.37
CA GLY A 36 9.17 12.30 -5.23
C GLY A 36 8.06 12.52 -4.20
N TRP A 37 7.68 11.48 -3.44
CA TRP A 37 6.80 11.67 -2.29
C TRP A 37 7.61 12.12 -1.08
N ASP A 38 7.35 13.34 -0.59
CA ASP A 38 8.06 13.91 0.56
C ASP A 38 7.97 13.03 1.80
N GLY A 39 6.94 12.20 1.95
CA GLY A 39 6.79 11.30 3.10
C GLY A 39 7.74 10.09 3.11
N TYR A 40 8.53 9.85 2.07
CA TYR A 40 9.38 8.65 1.98
C TYR A 40 10.34 8.50 3.16
N HIS A 41 10.94 9.60 3.61
CA HIS A 41 11.86 9.62 4.76
C HIS A 41 11.18 9.31 6.10
N ARG A 42 9.85 9.34 6.16
CA ARG A 42 9.05 9.03 7.37
C ARG A 42 8.77 7.54 7.50
N LEU A 43 9.11 6.73 6.50
CA LEU A 43 8.97 5.28 6.56
C LEU A 43 9.97 4.72 7.56
N ASP A 44 9.45 4.07 8.60
CA ASP A 44 10.25 3.26 9.51
C ASP A 44 10.40 1.86 8.94
N TRP A 45 11.62 1.52 8.53
CA TRP A 45 11.98 0.23 7.92
C TRP A 45 12.16 -0.89 8.96
N ALA A 46 12.07 -0.60 10.26
CA ALA A 46 12.22 -1.59 11.32
C ALA A 46 10.97 -2.48 11.49
N GLY A 47 11.16 -3.61 12.16
CA GLY A 47 10.08 -4.50 12.58
C GLY A 47 9.76 -5.64 11.62
N SER A 48 8.76 -6.44 12.02
CA SER A 48 8.28 -7.57 11.22
C SER A 48 7.63 -7.09 9.92
N PRO A 49 7.55 -7.95 8.88
CA PRO A 49 6.89 -7.60 7.63
C PRO A 49 5.47 -7.09 7.82
N HIS A 50 4.72 -7.70 8.75
CA HIS A 50 3.39 -7.24 9.13
C HIS A 50 3.40 -5.82 9.70
N VAL A 51 4.23 -5.55 10.72
CA VAL A 51 4.31 -4.24 11.38
C VAL A 51 4.72 -3.15 10.39
N PHE A 52 5.68 -3.43 9.52
CA PHE A 52 6.08 -2.54 8.45
C PHE A 52 4.93 -2.24 7.49
N THR A 53 4.20 -3.27 7.06
CA THR A 53 3.10 -3.13 6.10
C THR A 53 1.94 -2.34 6.67
N VAL A 54 1.54 -2.59 7.92
CA VAL A 54 0.50 -1.81 8.61
C VAL A 54 0.87 -0.33 8.61
N ARG A 55 2.08 0.01 9.08
CA ARG A 55 2.55 1.39 9.13
C ARG A 55 2.63 2.05 7.76
N LEU A 56 3.06 1.30 6.75
CA LEU A 56 3.11 1.76 5.36
C LEU A 56 1.71 2.15 4.89
N VAL A 57 0.71 1.27 5.07
CA VAL A 57 -0.68 1.53 4.65
C VAL A 57 -1.30 2.69 5.43
N GLU A 58 -0.99 2.83 6.73
CA GLU A 58 -1.46 3.96 7.55
C GLU A 58 -0.86 5.30 7.13
N LEU A 59 0.40 5.30 6.67
CA LEU A 59 1.13 6.53 6.35
C LEU A 59 0.88 7.00 4.91
N LEU A 60 0.69 6.07 3.97
CA LEU A 60 0.58 6.40 2.55
C LEU A 60 -0.76 7.09 2.23
N PRO A 61 -0.75 8.20 1.49
CA PRO A 61 -1.96 8.71 0.89
C PRO A 61 -2.49 7.73 -0.18
N PRO A 62 -3.79 7.77 -0.52
CA PRO A 62 -4.42 6.81 -1.42
C PRO A 62 -3.74 6.65 -2.77
N ASP A 63 -3.32 7.75 -3.40
CA ASP A 63 -2.62 7.75 -4.69
C ASP A 63 -1.31 6.96 -4.63
N ARG A 64 -0.57 7.10 -3.52
CA ARG A 64 0.70 6.40 -3.32
C ARG A 64 0.49 4.95 -2.93
N LEU A 65 -0.56 4.66 -2.16
CA LEU A 65 -0.92 3.29 -1.84
C LEU A 65 -1.28 2.51 -3.10
N GLN A 66 -2.06 3.11 -4.01
CA GLN A 66 -2.37 2.53 -5.31
C GLN A 66 -1.12 2.33 -6.17
N ALA A 67 -0.22 3.32 -6.22
CA ALA A 67 1.05 3.19 -6.94
C ALA A 67 1.89 2.02 -6.41
N VAL A 68 1.95 1.83 -5.09
CA VAL A 68 2.64 0.70 -4.47
C VAL A 68 1.98 -0.63 -4.86
N LEU A 69 0.65 -0.74 -4.76
CA LEU A 69 -0.08 -1.95 -5.14
C LEU A 69 0.17 -2.37 -6.58
N GLN A 70 0.18 -1.40 -7.50
CA GLN A 70 0.41 -1.63 -8.93
C GLN A 70 1.87 -2.00 -9.25
N ALA A 71 2.83 -1.52 -8.45
CA ALA A 71 4.26 -1.74 -8.65
C ALA A 71 4.76 -3.10 -8.11
N LEU A 72 3.94 -3.85 -7.36
CA LEU A 72 4.36 -5.14 -6.82
C LEU A 72 4.63 -6.17 -7.93
N PRO A 73 5.76 -6.90 -7.90
CA PRO A 73 6.16 -7.86 -8.92
C PRO A 73 5.39 -9.18 -8.75
N VAL A 74 4.10 -9.15 -9.07
CA VAL A 74 3.18 -10.26 -8.86
C VAL A 74 2.71 -10.87 -10.19
N GLY A 75 2.24 -12.12 -10.16
CA GLY A 75 1.70 -12.78 -11.34
C GLY A 75 0.38 -12.16 -11.81
N HIS A 76 -0.07 -12.50 -13.02
CA HIS A 76 -1.27 -11.91 -13.65
C HIS A 76 -2.53 -11.99 -12.76
N ALA A 77 -2.74 -13.10 -12.04
CA ALA A 77 -3.89 -13.26 -11.14
C ALA A 77 -3.85 -12.26 -9.96
N GLN A 78 -2.67 -12.06 -9.38
CA GLN A 78 -2.47 -11.12 -8.27
C GLN A 78 -2.49 -9.66 -8.75
N GLN A 79 -2.11 -9.38 -10.00
CA GLN A 79 -2.28 -8.06 -10.61
C GLN A 79 -3.76 -7.67 -10.73
N GLN A 80 -4.64 -8.63 -11.05
CA GLN A 80 -6.10 -8.39 -11.03
C GLN A 80 -6.59 -8.07 -9.61
N THR A 81 -6.04 -8.74 -8.59
CA THR A 81 -6.33 -8.41 -7.18
C THR A 81 -5.86 -6.99 -6.83
N ALA A 82 -4.63 -6.60 -7.24
CA ALA A 82 -4.13 -5.25 -7.02
C ALA A 82 -5.02 -4.18 -7.67
N ALA A 83 -5.45 -4.40 -8.91
CA ALA A 83 -6.38 -3.51 -9.61
C ALA A 83 -7.75 -3.42 -8.91
N ALA A 84 -8.29 -4.54 -8.42
CA ALA A 84 -9.53 -4.56 -7.66
C ALA A 84 -9.41 -3.79 -6.33
N LEU A 85 -8.29 -3.92 -5.62
CA LEU A 85 -8.00 -3.14 -4.42
C LEU A 85 -7.89 -1.65 -4.72
N CYS A 86 -7.26 -1.26 -5.83
CA CYS A 86 -7.21 0.15 -6.26
C CYS A 86 -8.62 0.71 -6.49
N GLY A 87 -9.48 -0.03 -7.19
CA GLY A 87 -10.88 0.39 -7.41
C GLY A 87 -11.69 0.51 -6.11
N GLN A 88 -11.41 -0.34 -5.12
CA GLN A 88 -12.03 -0.22 -3.79
C GLN A 88 -11.53 1.02 -3.03
N ILE A 89 -10.22 1.35 -3.12
CA ILE A 89 -9.67 2.59 -2.55
C ILE A 89 -10.37 3.81 -3.14
N ASP A 90 -10.51 3.88 -4.48
CA ASP A 90 -11.20 4.99 -5.14
C ASP A 90 -12.66 5.13 -4.69
N ALA A 91 -13.37 4.01 -4.56
CA ALA A 91 -14.75 4.00 -4.08
C ALA A 91 -14.85 4.51 -2.63
N ASP A 92 -13.95 4.06 -1.75
CA ASP A 92 -13.92 4.46 -0.34
C ASP A 92 -13.62 5.97 -0.20
N GLN A 93 -12.69 6.51 -1.00
CA GLN A 93 -12.40 7.95 -1.04
C GLN A 93 -13.56 8.77 -1.63
N GLY A 94 -14.24 8.25 -2.65
CA GLY A 94 -15.42 8.89 -3.24
C GLY A 94 -16.60 8.98 -2.28
N VAL A 95 -16.79 7.96 -1.43
CA VAL A 95 -17.81 7.95 -0.37
C VAL A 95 -17.50 8.99 0.70
N LEU A 96 -16.24 9.11 1.13
CA LEU A 96 -15.81 10.10 2.12
C LEU A 96 -15.91 11.55 1.61
N ALA A 97 -15.79 11.77 0.29
CA ALA A 97 -15.94 13.10 -0.31
C ALA A 97 -17.41 13.54 -0.47
N ALA A 98 -18.36 12.60 -0.43
CA ALA A 98 -19.79 12.85 -0.62
C ALA A 98 -20.61 12.86 0.69
N GLY A 99 -19.97 12.59 1.82
CA GLY A 99 -20.57 12.53 3.16
C GLY A 99 -20.40 13.78 4.00
#